data_AF-A0A836THI2-F1
#
_entry.id   AF-A0A836THI2-F1
#
_cell.length_a   1.000
_cell.length_b   1.000
_cell.length_c   1.000
_cell.angle_alpha   90.00
_cell.angle_beta   90.00
_cell.angle_gamma   90.00
#
_symmetry.space_group_name_H-M   'P 1'
#
loop_
_entity.id
_entity.type
_entity.pdbx_description
1 polymer ?
#
loop_
_entity_poly.entity_id
_entity_poly.type
_entity_poly.pdbx_seq_one_letter_code
_entity_poly.pdbx_strand_id
1 'polypeptide(L)' 'MDVFGALTAPRKNRPGMTPFAALSEMKNNMEGQFDMRILVNFIKTLADAAAAKVSASKSAGSSQSSGNQVAASA' A
#
# COMPACT_ATOMS: atom_id res chain seq x y z
N MET A 1 4.05 19.90 -2.14
CA MET A 1 3.32 18.61 -2.21
C MET A 1 3.91 17.84 -3.38
N ASP A 2 4.26 16.58 -3.20
CA ASP A 2 4.82 15.72 -4.24
C ASP A 2 3.74 15.31 -5.27
N VAL A 3 4.15 14.98 -6.49
CA VAL A 3 3.21 14.63 -7.57
C VAL A 3 2.44 13.35 -7.25
N PHE A 4 3.11 12.35 -6.67
CA PHE A 4 2.46 11.10 -6.27
C PHE A 4 1.36 11.34 -5.23
N GLY A 5 1.64 12.10 -4.17
CA GLY A 5 0.63 12.53 -3.20
C GLY A 5 -0.48 13.36 -3.84
N ALA A 6 -0.16 14.25 -4.79
CA ALA A 6 -1.15 15.06 -5.48
C ALA A 6 -2.09 14.25 -6.40
N LEU A 7 -1.61 13.14 -6.96
CA LEU A 7 -2.39 12.23 -7.82
C LEU A 7 -3.24 11.25 -7.00
N THR A 8 -2.73 10.77 -5.87
CA THR A 8 -3.42 9.80 -5.00
C THR A 8 -4.39 10.45 -4.01
N ALA A 9 -4.23 11.74 -3.71
CA ALA A 9 -5.13 12.46 -2.83
C ALA A 9 -6.52 12.69 -3.48
N PRO A 10 -7.62 12.47 -2.75
CA PRO A 10 -8.96 12.81 -3.21
C PRO A 10 -9.12 14.34 -3.33
N ARG A 11 -9.80 14.79 -4.40
CA ARG A 11 -10.12 16.19 -4.66
C ARG A 11 -11.63 16.38 -4.77
N LYS A 12 -12.13 17.61 -4.54
CA LYS A 12 -13.57 17.93 -4.56
C LYS A 12 -14.32 17.40 -5.79
N ASN A 13 -13.69 17.39 -6.96
CA ASN A 13 -14.31 17.01 -8.23
C ASN A 13 -13.70 15.74 -8.86
N ARG A 14 -12.76 15.07 -8.19
CA ARG A 14 -12.09 13.90 -8.74
C ARG A 14 -11.64 12.95 -7.63
N PRO A 15 -12.02 11.66 -7.67
CA PRO A 15 -11.44 10.69 -6.76
C PRO A 15 -9.92 10.60 -6.99
N GLY A 16 -9.18 10.38 -5.90
CA GLY A 16 -7.74 10.16 -5.98
C GLY A 16 -7.43 8.92 -6.83
N MET A 17 -6.35 8.96 -7.58
CA MET A 17 -5.86 7.80 -8.33
C MET A 17 -5.39 6.71 -7.38
N THR A 18 -5.50 5.46 -7.80
CA THR A 18 -4.82 4.37 -7.09
C THR A 18 -3.29 4.58 -7.18
N PRO A 19 -2.51 4.09 -6.20
CA PRO A 19 -1.05 4.18 -6.24
C PRO A 19 -0.45 3.67 -7.57
N PHE A 20 -1.00 2.57 -8.11
CA PHE A 20 -0.55 2.02 -9.38
C PHE A 20 -0.88 2.93 -10.57
N ALA A 21 -2.08 3.50 -10.61
CA ALA A 21 -2.46 4.44 -11.66
C ALA A 21 -1.62 5.73 -11.61
N ALA A 22 -1.35 6.25 -10.41
CA ALA A 22 -0.49 7.41 -10.23
C ALA A 22 0.95 7.17 -10.71
N LEU A 23 1.51 5.98 -10.45
CA LEU A 23 2.84 5.62 -10.94
C LEU A 23 2.87 5.48 -12.46
N SER A 24 1.84 4.86 -13.07
CA SER A 24 1.71 4.81 -14.53
C SER A 24 1.59 6.21 -15.15
N GLU A 25 0.84 7.11 -14.52
CA GLU A 25 0.73 8.51 -14.95
C GLU A 25 2.09 9.21 -14.92
N MET A 26 2.80 9.11 -13.79
CA MET A 26 4.12 9.71 -13.61
C MET A 26 5.17 9.17 -14.57
N LYS A 27 5.09 7.88 -14.94
CA LYS A 27 6.02 7.25 -15.88
C LYS A 27 5.73 7.65 -17.32
N ASN A 28 4.46 7.61 -17.75
CA ASN A 28 4.11 7.69 -19.17
C ASN A 28 3.77 9.11 -19.62
N ASN A 29 3.19 9.94 -18.74
CA ASN A 29 2.68 11.27 -19.11
C ASN A 29 3.55 12.41 -18.57
N MET A 30 4.61 12.10 -17.83
CA MET A 30 5.51 13.09 -17.22
C MET A 30 6.99 12.76 -17.51
N GLU A 31 7.25 12.20 -18.70
CA GLU A 31 8.60 11.90 -19.15
C GLU A 31 9.47 13.17 -19.16
N GLY A 32 10.71 13.05 -18.68
CA GLY A 32 11.63 14.19 -18.54
C GLY A 32 11.42 15.07 -17.30
N GLN A 33 10.30 14.92 -16.57
CA GLN A 33 10.06 15.63 -15.31
C GLN A 33 10.66 14.90 -14.09
N PHE A 34 11.00 13.62 -14.24
CA PHE A 34 11.53 12.78 -13.18
C PHE A 34 12.80 12.04 -13.63
N ASP A 35 13.78 11.94 -12.74
CA ASP A 35 14.88 10.98 -12.93
C ASP A 35 14.30 9.56 -12.80
N MET A 36 14.39 8.80 -13.88
CA MET A 36 13.85 7.44 -13.96
C MET A 36 14.46 6.50 -12.92
N ARG A 37 15.72 6.70 -12.51
CA ARG A 37 16.36 5.88 -11.47
C ARG A 37 15.71 6.12 -10.11
N ILE A 38 15.37 7.37 -9.81
CA ILE A 38 14.68 7.73 -8.58
C ILE A 38 13.25 7.17 -8.60
N LEU A 39 12.54 7.30 -9.72
CA LEU A 39 11.18 6.76 -9.87
C LEU A 39 11.15 5.23 -9.70
N VAL A 40 12.12 4.51 -10.30
CA VAL A 40 12.24 3.05 -10.14
C VAL A 40 12.55 2.67 -8.69
N ASN A 41 13.45 3.39 -8.02
CA ASN A 41 13.76 3.13 -6.61
C ASN A 41 12.54 3.38 -5.71
N PHE A 42 11.79 4.45 -5.97
CA PHE A 42 10.55 4.74 -5.28
C PHE A 42 9.53 3.61 -5.42
N ILE A 43 9.32 3.09 -6.63
CA ILE A 43 8.42 1.96 -6.89
C ILE A 43 8.84 0.72 -6.09
N LYS A 44 10.15 0.40 -6.06
CA LYS A 44 10.68 -0.73 -5.28
C LYS A 44 10.39 -0.57 -3.79
N THR A 45 10.72 0.58 -3.21
CA THR A 45 10.43 0.88 -1.80
C THR A 45 8.93 0.79 -1.50
N LEU A 46 8.08 1.21 -2.42
CA LEU A 46 6.62 1.15 -2.26
C LEU A 46 6.10 -0.29 -2.29
N ALA A 47 6.65 -1.14 -3.17
CA ALA A 47 6.34 -2.57 -3.23
C ALA A 47 6.82 -3.31 -1.97
N ASP A 48 8.04 -3.05 -1.52
CA ASP A 48 8.60 -3.63 -0.30
C ASP A 48 7.78 -3.21 0.93
N ALA A 49 7.44 -1.93 1.02
CA ALA A 49 6.58 -1.42 2.07
C ALA A 49 5.21 -2.09 2.03
N ALA A 50 4.60 -2.28 0.85
CA ALA A 50 3.32 -2.97 0.71
C ALA A 50 3.39 -4.43 1.18
N ALA A 51 4.45 -5.16 0.81
CA ALA A 51 4.68 -6.53 1.28
C ALA A 51 4.91 -6.60 2.80
N ALA A 52 5.57 -5.61 3.39
CA ALA A 52 5.74 -5.50 4.83
C ALA A 52 4.40 -5.27 5.56
N LYS A 53 3.45 -4.51 4.98
CA LYS A 53 2.12 -4.31 5.61
C LYS A 53 1.26 -5.57 5.53
N VAL A 54 1.35 -6.34 4.45
CA VAL A 54 0.65 -7.63 4.32
C VAL A 54 1.18 -8.65 5.35
N SER A 55 2.49 -8.67 5.59
CA SER A 55 3.09 -9.54 6.61
C SER A 55 2.78 -9.08 8.04
N ALA A 56 2.74 -7.77 8.32
CA ALA A 56 2.29 -7.24 9.60
C ALA A 56 0.79 -7.52 9.87
N SER A 57 -0.05 -7.48 8.83
CA SER A 57 -1.49 -7.81 8.92
C SER A 57 -1.73 -9.29 9.23
N LYS A 58 -0.80 -10.18 8.85
CA LYS A 58 -0.85 -11.61 9.18
C LYS A 58 -0.42 -11.91 10.61
N SER A 59 0.31 -11.00 11.26
CA SER A 59 0.72 -11.12 12.68
C SER A 59 -0.29 -10.51 13.66
N ALA A 60 -1.22 -9.67 13.20
CA ALA A 60 -2.27 -9.07 14.04
C ALA A 60 -3.56 -9.93 14.10
N GLY A 61 -3.49 -11.21 13.69
CA GLY A 61 -4.61 -12.15 13.64
C GLY A 61 -4.48 -13.35 14.60
N SER A 62 -3.60 -13.28 15.60
CA SER A 62 -3.49 -14.31 16.65
C SER A 62 -3.62 -13.69 18.03
N SER A 63 -4.81 -13.14 18.32
CA SER A 63 -5.23 -12.84 19.68
C SER A 63 -6.51 -13.61 19.97
N GLN A 64 -6.29 -14.85 20.44
CA GLN A 64 -6.96 -15.41 21.61
C GLN A 64 -8.49 -15.37 21.62
N SER A 65 -9.12 -16.45 21.12
CA SER A 65 -10.35 -16.98 21.72
C SER A 65 -10.06 -18.40 22.16
N SER A 66 -9.67 -18.53 23.43
CA SER A 66 -9.46 -19.80 24.12
C SER A 66 -10.69 -20.69 23.91
N GLY A 67 -10.47 -21.86 23.31
CA GLY A 67 -11.49 -22.88 23.14
C GLY A 67 -12.06 -23.28 24.50
N ASN A 68 -13.37 -23.17 24.63
CA ASN A 68 -14.10 -23.69 25.78
C ASN A 68 -14.07 -25.23 25.69
N GLN A 69 -13.01 -25.85 26.20
CA GLN A 69 -12.93 -27.30 26.37
C GLN A 69 -13.88 -27.67 27.52
N VAL A 70 -15.07 -28.17 27.18
CA VAL A 70 -15.94 -28.82 28.17
C VAL A 70 -15.51 -30.29 28.21
N ALA A 71 -14.65 -30.61 29.18
CA ALA A 71 -14.31 -31.97 29.53
C ALA A 71 -15.53 -32.64 30.17
N ALA A 72 -15.96 -33.77 29.59
CA ALA A 72 -16.92 -34.68 30.20
C ALA A 72 -16.30 -35.30 31.46
N SER A 73 -17.05 -35.34 32.56
CA SER A 73 -16.75 -36.17 33.72
C SER A 73 -18.02 -36.50 34.51
N ALA A 74 -18.09 -37.79 34.87
CA ALA A 74 -19.05 -38.51 35.71
C ALA A 74 -20.38 -38.96 35.07
#